data_AF-A0A8S3UUZ1-F1
#
_entry.id   AF-A0A8S3UUZ1-F1
#
_cell.length_a   1.000
_cell.length_b   1.000
_cell.length_c   1.000
_cell.angle_alpha   90.00
_cell.angle_beta   90.00
_cell.angle_gamma   90.00
#
_symmetry.space_group_name_H-M   'P 1'
#
loop_
_entity.id
_entity.type
_entity.pdbx_description
1 polymer ?
#
loop_
_entity_poly.entity_id
_entity_poly.type
_entity_poly.pdbx_seq_one_letter_code
_entity_poly.pdbx_strand_id
1 'polypeptide(L)'
;MHVDDFLWTGSEHFKKHVLCHLRDKFYCGKEQDNSFRYIGQNIQHEGKDINLQQHDYTDELKQVDRADIKNGIYQEIVGQLHWIATQNRPDLRFDVWDLSTSFTASEAKTQSKLNKVRKAKNNSYRIKHPNLESPRNIELILYTDASYANLSDHVSSSGGYVIFLFLASIKESVSLGDITVTWIKTSSQISDCLTEAGADLHPLIKVLGTGKGP
;
A
#
# COMPACT_ATOMS: atom_id res chain seq x y z
N MET A 1 8.23 -14.24 -8.34
CA MET A 1 9.61 -14.74 -8.25
C MET A 1 10.47 -13.55 -7.89
N HIS A 2 11.14 -13.61 -6.75
CA HIS A 2 12.05 -12.57 -6.32
C HIS A 2 13.35 -13.23 -5.89
N VAL A 3 14.40 -13.06 -6.69
CA VAL A 3 15.68 -13.77 -6.52
C VAL A 3 15.42 -15.28 -6.42
N ASP A 4 15.63 -15.88 -5.25
CA ASP A 4 15.48 -17.32 -5.01
C ASP A 4 14.10 -17.71 -4.45
N ASP A 5 13.24 -16.73 -4.14
CA ASP A 5 11.92 -16.97 -3.57
C ASP A 5 10.84 -17.11 -4.66
N PHE A 6 10.09 -18.20 -4.57
CA PHE A 6 8.96 -18.50 -5.43
C PHE A 6 7.64 -18.27 -4.70
N LEU A 7 6.83 -17.36 -5.23
CA LEU A 7 5.41 -17.24 -4.88
C LEU A 7 4.59 -17.77 -6.05
N TRP A 8 3.63 -18.65 -5.75
CA TRP A 8 2.70 -19.16 -6.75
C TRP A 8 1.27 -19.14 -6.22
N THR A 9 0.33 -19.03 -7.16
CA THR A 9 -1.11 -19.18 -6.93
C THR A 9 -1.70 -19.86 -8.15
N GLY A 10 -2.81 -20.57 -8.01
CA GLY A 10 -3.45 -21.26 -9.13
C GLY A 10 -4.38 -22.37 -8.70
N SER A 11 -4.90 -23.09 -9.69
CA SER A 11 -5.77 -24.24 -9.49
C SER A 11 -5.00 -25.51 -9.11
N GLU A 12 -5.71 -26.53 -8.63
CA GLU A 12 -5.14 -27.87 -8.42
C GLU A 12 -4.52 -28.44 -9.71
N HIS A 13 -5.05 -28.08 -10.88
CA HIS A 13 -4.45 -28.45 -12.16
C HIS A 13 -3.07 -27.81 -12.33
N PHE A 14 -2.93 -26.50 -12.07
CA PHE A 14 -1.64 -25.81 -12.12
C PHE A 14 -0.64 -26.43 -11.14
N LYS A 15 -1.10 -26.75 -9.92
CA LYS A 15 -0.28 -27.41 -8.90
C LYS A 15 0.24 -28.77 -9.36
N LYS A 16 -0.62 -29.60 -9.96
CA LYS A 16 -0.26 -30.97 -10.36
C LYS A 16 0.51 -31.07 -11.66
N HIS A 17 0.33 -30.14 -12.59
CA HIS A 17 0.90 -30.25 -13.93
C HIS A 17 2.01 -29.23 -14.23
N VAL A 18 2.11 -28.15 -13.44
CA VAL A 18 3.17 -27.14 -13.63
C VAL A 18 4.14 -27.16 -12.46
N LEU A 19 3.64 -27.04 -11.22
CA LEU A 19 4.52 -26.95 -10.06
C LEU A 19 5.28 -28.25 -9.77
N CYS A 20 4.72 -29.43 -10.08
CA CYS A 20 5.48 -30.67 -9.94
C CYS A 20 6.76 -30.64 -10.80
N HIS A 21 6.65 -30.25 -12.07
CA HIS A 21 7.78 -30.18 -12.98
C HIS A 21 8.78 -29.09 -12.57
N LEU A 22 8.31 -28.00 -11.95
CA LEU A 22 9.20 -26.98 -11.40
C LEU A 22 9.96 -27.52 -10.17
N ARG A 23 9.30 -28.24 -9.27
CA ARG A 23 9.95 -28.89 -8.12
C ARG A 23 10.98 -29.94 -8.54
N ASP A 24 10.74 -30.63 -9.66
CA ASP A 24 11.68 -31.62 -10.17
C ASP A 24 12.95 -30.96 -10.75
N LYS A 25 12.85 -29.72 -11.24
CA LYS A 25 13.98 -28.98 -11.84
C LYS A 25 14.71 -28.06 -10.86
N PHE A 26 14.03 -27.57 -9.83
CA PHE A 26 14.57 -26.59 -8.89
C PHE A 26 14.57 -27.17 -7.47
N TYR A 27 15.63 -26.91 -6.72
CA TYR A 27 15.67 -27.25 -5.31
C TYR A 27 14.72 -26.33 -4.52
N CYS A 28 13.55 -26.84 -4.17
CA CYS A 28 12.60 -26.15 -3.30
C CYS A 28 12.89 -26.51 -1.84
N GLY A 29 13.54 -25.59 -1.10
CA GLY A 29 13.93 -25.82 0.29
C GLY A 29 12.73 -25.83 1.24
N LYS A 30 12.24 -24.64 1.61
CA LYS A 30 11.10 -24.48 2.53
C LYS A 30 9.86 -24.08 1.74
N GLU A 31 8.79 -24.84 1.88
CA GLU A 31 7.47 -24.49 1.36
C GLU A 31 6.56 -24.10 2.52
N GLN A 32 5.74 -23.07 2.30
CA GLN A 32 4.71 -22.64 3.24
C GLN A 32 3.44 -22.34 2.47
N ASP A 33 2.29 -22.69 3.05
CA ASP A 33 0.97 -22.40 2.54
C ASP A 33 0.11 -21.69 3.60
N ASN A 34 -0.98 -21.05 3.16
CA ASN A 34 -1.94 -20.29 3.97
C ASN A 34 -1.38 -19.07 4.74
N SER A 35 -0.31 -19.20 5.51
CA SER A 35 0.32 -18.08 6.23
C SER A 35 1.84 -18.17 6.10
N PHE A 36 2.42 -17.15 5.49
CA PHE A 36 3.85 -17.11 5.21
C PHE A 36 4.35 -15.69 5.07
N ARG A 37 5.67 -15.54 5.19
CA ARG A 37 6.36 -14.27 4.94
C ARG A 37 6.98 -14.30 3.55
N TYR A 38 6.72 -13.27 2.76
CA TYR A 38 7.29 -13.10 1.42
C TYR A 38 7.75 -11.66 1.24
N ILE A 39 9.04 -11.45 0.97
CA ILE A 39 9.66 -10.12 0.78
C ILE A 39 9.28 -9.13 1.90
N GLY A 40 9.36 -9.58 3.16
CA GLY A 40 9.06 -8.74 4.33
C GLY A 40 7.57 -8.45 4.56
N GLN A 41 6.67 -9.12 3.83
CA GLN A 41 5.22 -9.02 4.00
C GLN A 41 4.68 -10.32 4.60
N ASN A 42 3.81 -10.19 5.60
CA ASN A 42 3.09 -11.30 6.21
C ASN A 42 1.77 -11.46 5.45
N ILE A 43 1.69 -12.55 4.69
CA ILE A 43 0.54 -12.91 3.85
C ILE A 43 -0.23 -14.01 4.57
N GLN A 44 -1.54 -13.81 4.74
CA GLN A 44 -2.41 -14.77 5.39
C GLN A 44 -3.71 -14.96 4.59
N HIS A 45 -4.03 -16.20 4.28
CA HIS A 45 -5.32 -16.60 3.71
C HIS A 45 -6.37 -16.70 4.82
N GLU A 46 -7.47 -15.97 4.66
CA GLU A 46 -8.67 -16.08 5.50
C GLU A 46 -9.83 -16.57 4.60
N GLY A 47 -9.98 -17.89 4.49
CA GLY A 47 -10.93 -18.49 3.56
C GLY A 47 -10.53 -18.25 2.11
N LYS A 48 -11.30 -17.41 1.39
CA LYS A 48 -10.97 -17.01 0.01
C LYS A 48 -10.29 -15.65 -0.07
N ASP A 49 -10.26 -14.90 1.03
CA ASP A 49 -9.66 -13.57 1.09
C ASP A 49 -8.19 -13.68 1.46
N ILE A 50 -7.39 -12.70 1.04
CA ILE A 50 -5.98 -12.59 1.41
C ILE A 50 -5.82 -11.34 2.27
N ASN A 51 -5.24 -11.49 3.45
CA ASN A 51 -4.85 -10.38 4.30
C ASN A 51 -3.33 -10.20 4.20
N LEU A 52 -2.94 -8.94 4.10
CA LEU A 52 -1.55 -8.55 3.99
C LEU A 52 -1.21 -7.58 5.14
N GLN A 53 -0.08 -7.87 5.80
CA GLN A 53 0.41 -7.11 6.95
C GLN A 53 1.94 -6.98 6.89
N GLN A 54 2.50 -6.03 7.64
CA GLN A 54 3.93 -5.76 7.64
C GLN A 54 4.50 -5.39 9.03
N HIS A 55 3.86 -5.87 10.10
CA HIS A 55 4.18 -5.45 11.47
C HIS A 55 5.66 -5.69 11.84
N ASP A 56 6.24 -6.83 11.45
CA ASP A 56 7.65 -7.14 11.72
C ASP A 56 8.59 -6.05 11.17
N TYR A 57 8.35 -5.61 9.93
CA TYR A 57 9.17 -4.59 9.30
C TYR A 57 8.98 -3.22 9.96
N THR A 58 7.77 -2.91 10.44
CA THR A 58 7.52 -1.65 11.15
C THR A 58 8.14 -1.64 12.55
N ASP A 59 8.20 -2.78 13.22
CA ASP A 59 8.77 -2.91 14.57
C ASP A 59 10.30 -2.79 14.56
N GLU A 60 10.94 -3.24 13.48
CA GLU A 60 12.39 -3.16 13.27
C GLU A 60 12.90 -1.73 12.96
N LEU A 61 12.00 -0.77 12.73
CA LEU A 61 12.40 0.61 12.41
C LEU A 61 13.01 1.32 13.61
N LYS A 62 14.30 1.61 13.53
CA LYS A 62 15.02 2.32 14.60
C LYS A 62 14.51 3.75 14.76
N GLN A 63 14.46 4.21 16.01
CA GLN A 63 14.34 5.64 16.29
C GLN A 63 15.71 6.25 16.04
N VAL A 64 15.77 7.31 15.26
CA VAL A 64 17.01 8.03 15.03
C VAL A 64 16.93 9.35 15.77
N ASP A 65 17.93 9.61 16.60
CA ASP A 65 18.06 10.85 17.33
C ASP A 65 18.53 11.97 16.40
N ARG A 66 18.16 13.20 16.74
CA ARG A 66 18.43 14.38 15.92
C ARG A 66 19.92 14.55 15.58
N ALA A 67 20.80 14.17 16.49
CA ALA A 67 22.25 14.27 16.31
C ALA A 67 22.78 13.31 15.22
N ASP A 68 22.02 12.27 14.88
CA ASP A 68 22.45 11.20 13.97
C ASP A 68 21.88 11.33 12.56
N ILE A 69 20.97 12.29 12.31
CA ILE A 69 20.42 12.52 10.97
C ILE A 69 21.46 13.21 10.09
N LYS A 70 22.38 12.41 9.54
CA LYS A 70 23.22 12.76 8.39
C LYS A 70 22.51 12.36 7.09
N ASN A 71 22.89 12.95 5.96
CA ASN A 71 22.22 12.73 4.66
C ASN A 71 22.09 11.24 4.27
N GLY A 72 23.08 10.39 4.58
CA GLY A 72 23.01 8.95 4.30
C GLY A 72 21.96 8.20 5.14
N ILE A 73 21.91 8.47 6.44
CA ILE A 73 20.92 7.88 7.37
C ILE A 73 19.51 8.39 7.04
N TYR A 74 19.39 9.66 6.63
CA TYR A 74 18.13 10.23 6.18
C TYR A 74 17.54 9.46 4.98
N GLN A 75 18.34 9.25 3.94
CA GLN A 75 17.92 8.53 2.73
C GLN A 75 17.54 7.07 3.04
N GLU A 76 18.26 6.42 3.95
CA GLU A 76 17.94 5.07 4.41
C GLU A 76 16.55 5.01 5.07
N ILE A 77 16.27 5.91 6.02
CA ILE A 77 14.98 5.95 6.72
C ILE A 77 13.84 6.27 5.75
N VAL A 78 14.04 7.23 4.83
CA VAL A 78 13.05 7.56 3.80
C VAL A 78 12.79 6.38 2.87
N GLY A 79 13.82 5.62 2.51
CA GLY A 79 13.68 4.38 1.73
C GLY A 79 12.84 3.32 2.45
N GLN A 80 13.11 3.08 3.73
CA GLN A 80 12.33 2.13 4.54
C GLN A 80 10.86 2.58 4.70
N LEU A 81 10.65 3.87 4.91
CA LEU A 81 9.34 4.51 4.94
C LEU A 81 8.59 4.34 3.62
N HIS A 82 9.27 4.54 2.51
CA HIS A 82 8.71 4.42 1.17
C HIS A 82 8.29 2.99 0.87
N TRP A 83 9.10 2.00 1.28
CA TRP A 83 8.74 0.60 1.17
C TRP A 83 7.40 0.31 1.86
N ILE A 84 7.27 0.68 3.14
CA ILE A 84 6.04 0.48 3.92
C ILE A 84 4.83 1.19 3.28
N ALA A 85 5.02 2.45 2.86
CA ALA A 85 3.97 3.24 2.25
C ALA A 85 3.47 2.65 0.92
N THR A 86 4.33 1.94 0.19
CA THR A 86 3.99 1.29 -1.08
C THR A 86 3.20 0.00 -0.87
N GLN A 87 3.53 -0.77 0.17
CA GLN A 87 2.94 -2.10 0.36
C GLN A 87 1.61 -2.04 1.12
N ASN A 88 1.58 -1.38 2.30
CA ASN A 88 0.45 -1.51 3.24
C ASN A 88 -0.05 -0.22 3.86
N ARG A 89 0.65 0.89 3.63
CA ARG A 89 0.38 2.17 4.30
C ARG A 89 0.24 3.33 3.32
N PRO A 90 -0.72 3.27 2.38
CA PRO A 90 -0.96 4.35 1.44
C PRO A 90 -1.33 5.67 2.15
N ASP A 91 -1.83 5.61 3.39
CA ASP A 91 -2.06 6.77 4.25
C ASP A 91 -0.77 7.56 4.59
N LEU A 92 0.40 6.93 4.51
CA LEU A 92 1.69 7.60 4.72
C LEU A 92 2.29 8.14 3.41
N ARG A 93 1.64 7.90 2.27
CA ARG A 93 2.25 8.10 0.95
C ARG A 93 2.65 9.55 0.69
N PHE A 94 1.76 10.49 1.03
CA PHE A 94 2.03 11.91 0.88
C PHE A 94 3.21 12.37 1.73
N ASP A 95 3.19 12.04 3.03
CA ASP A 95 4.22 12.45 3.96
C ASP A 95 5.60 11.91 3.59
N VAL A 96 5.66 10.66 3.12
CA VAL A 96 6.90 10.04 2.67
C VAL A 96 7.38 10.64 1.36
N TRP A 97 6.46 11.04 0.47
CA TRP A 97 6.82 11.72 -0.77
C TRP A 97 7.41 13.12 -0.50
N ASP A 98 6.80 13.94 0.36
CA ASP A 98 7.37 15.25 0.73
C ASP A 98 8.72 15.12 1.46
N LEU A 99 8.91 14.06 2.25
CA LEU A 99 10.23 13.73 2.79
C LEU A 99 11.23 13.37 1.68
N SER A 100 10.82 12.62 0.66
CA SER A 100 11.71 12.22 -0.44
C SER A 100 12.15 13.38 -1.34
N THR A 101 11.33 14.43 -1.47
CA THR A 101 11.68 15.64 -2.24
C THR A 101 12.58 16.60 -1.46
N SER A 102 12.59 16.48 -0.13
CA SER A 102 13.44 17.27 0.76
C SER A 102 14.83 16.64 0.89
N PHE A 103 15.77 17.01 0.01
CA PHE A 103 17.13 16.44 -0.04
C PHE A 103 18.09 16.98 1.05
N THR A 104 17.72 18.08 1.73
CA THR A 104 18.52 18.68 2.80
C THR A 104 17.87 18.43 4.15
N ALA A 105 18.59 17.76 5.05
CA ALA A 105 18.22 17.58 6.45
C ALA A 105 18.20 18.94 7.20
N SER A 106 17.15 19.74 6.99
CA SER A 106 16.90 20.88 7.88
C SER A 106 16.44 20.33 9.24
N GLU A 107 17.31 20.45 10.24
CA GLU A 107 17.38 19.57 11.42
C GLU A 107 16.12 19.45 12.30
N ALA A 108 15.20 20.43 12.29
CA ALA A 108 14.08 20.44 13.23
C ALA A 108 12.75 19.96 12.62
N LYS A 109 12.40 20.43 11.42
CA LYS A 109 11.13 20.06 10.76
C LYS A 109 11.17 18.62 10.26
N THR A 110 12.31 18.20 9.71
CA THR A 110 12.52 16.85 9.18
C THR A 110 12.42 15.78 10.27
N GLN A 111 13.06 15.98 11.44
CA GLN A 111 12.95 15.04 12.56
C GLN A 111 11.51 14.94 13.08
N SER A 112 10.82 16.07 13.24
CA SER A 112 9.43 16.09 13.71
C SER A 112 8.51 15.31 12.76
N LYS A 113 8.69 15.50 11.44
CA LYS A 113 7.92 14.78 10.42
C LYS A 113 8.26 13.28 10.39
N LEU A 114 9.54 12.91 10.42
CA LEU A 114 9.97 11.51 10.54
C LEU A 114 9.37 10.83 11.78
N ASN A 115 9.39 11.50 12.93
CA ASN A 115 8.82 10.97 14.17
C ASN A 115 7.29 10.86 14.12
N LYS A 116 6.59 11.79 13.46
CA LYS A 116 5.14 11.70 13.25
C LYS A 116 4.79 10.52 12.37
N VAL A 117 5.48 10.36 11.23
CA VAL A 117 5.25 9.23 10.35
C VAL A 117 5.57 7.92 11.07
N ARG A 118 6.66 7.86 11.85
CA ARG A 118 6.99 6.69 12.67
C ARG A 118 5.95 6.41 13.76
N LYS A 119 5.41 7.43 14.43
CA LYS A 119 4.32 7.26 15.41
C LYS A 119 3.02 6.78 14.76
N ALA A 120 2.72 7.24 13.55
CA ALA A 120 1.61 6.71 12.76
C ALA A 120 1.81 5.23 12.37
N LYS A 121 3.04 4.69 12.45
CA LYS A 121 3.34 3.26 12.27
C LYS A 121 2.99 2.38 13.46
N ASN A 122 2.83 2.94 14.67
CA ASN A 122 2.46 2.14 15.85
C ASN A 122 1.05 1.52 15.74
N ASN A 123 0.27 1.94 14.74
CA ASN A 123 -0.99 1.30 14.40
C ASN A 123 -0.73 0.19 13.38
N SER A 124 -1.04 -1.05 13.75
CA SER A 124 -1.01 -2.19 12.84
C SER A 124 -2.20 -2.11 11.88
N TYR A 125 -1.93 -1.94 10.59
CA TYR A 125 -2.95 -2.00 9.55
C TYR A 125 -2.84 -3.32 8.79
N ARG A 126 -4.00 -3.82 8.38
CA ARG A 126 -4.12 -4.95 7.45
C ARG A 126 -4.80 -4.46 6.19
N ILE A 127 -4.23 -4.80 5.04
CA ILE A 127 -4.94 -4.65 3.77
C ILE A 127 -5.62 -5.97 3.48
N LYS A 128 -6.94 -5.90 3.28
CA LYS A 128 -7.72 -7.06 2.88
C LYS A 128 -7.90 -7.04 1.36
N HIS A 129 -7.39 -8.07 0.69
CA HIS A 129 -7.69 -8.38 -0.69
C HIS A 129 -8.85 -9.38 -0.72
N PRO A 130 -10.08 -8.93 -0.99
CA PRO A 130 -11.21 -9.83 -1.08
C PRO A 130 -11.06 -10.77 -2.28
N ASN A 131 -11.65 -11.95 -2.20
CA ASN A 131 -11.73 -12.87 -3.32
C ASN A 131 -12.46 -12.23 -4.51
N LEU A 132 -11.74 -11.94 -5.60
CA LEU A 132 -12.29 -11.30 -6.81
C LEU A 132 -13.19 -12.21 -7.67
N GLU A 133 -13.58 -13.38 -7.17
CA GLU A 133 -14.50 -14.33 -7.83
C GLU A 133 -14.15 -14.58 -9.32
N SER A 134 -14.99 -14.12 -10.23
CA SER A 134 -14.80 -14.25 -11.67
C SER A 134 -14.18 -12.97 -12.24
N PRO A 135 -13.15 -13.05 -13.10
CA PRO A 135 -12.59 -11.89 -13.79
C PRO A 135 -13.59 -11.04 -14.56
N ARG A 136 -14.75 -11.62 -14.92
CA ARG A 136 -15.85 -10.89 -15.59
C ARG A 136 -16.58 -9.91 -14.68
N ASN A 137 -16.43 -10.08 -13.37
CA ASN A 137 -17.05 -9.25 -12.35
C ASN A 137 -15.98 -8.38 -11.68
N ILE A 138 -14.97 -7.92 -12.42
CA ILE A 138 -13.93 -7.04 -11.86
C ILE A 138 -14.04 -5.68 -12.53
N GLU A 139 -14.13 -4.63 -11.71
CA GLU A 139 -14.08 -3.23 -12.15
C GLU A 139 -12.81 -2.57 -11.65
N LEU A 140 -12.26 -1.67 -12.47
CA LEU A 140 -11.12 -0.83 -12.13
C LEU A 140 -11.65 0.55 -11.72
N ILE A 141 -11.47 0.93 -10.46
CA ILE A 141 -11.85 2.26 -9.97
C ILE A 141 -10.58 3.06 -9.71
N LEU A 142 -10.52 4.25 -10.31
CA LEU A 142 -9.40 5.18 -10.15
C LEU A 142 -9.89 6.43 -9.42
N TYR A 143 -9.27 6.72 -8.27
CA TYR A 143 -9.40 7.98 -7.57
C TYR A 143 -8.16 8.81 -7.85
N THR A 144 -8.32 10.03 -8.33
CA THR A 144 -7.22 10.97 -8.54
C THR A 144 -7.53 12.28 -7.86
N ASP A 145 -6.51 12.92 -7.31
CA ASP A 145 -6.59 14.29 -6.85
C ASP A 145 -5.28 15.03 -7.11
N ALA A 146 -5.33 16.35 -7.12
CA ALA A 146 -4.15 17.18 -7.17
C ALA A 146 -4.35 18.44 -6.32
N SER A 147 -3.36 18.74 -5.49
CA SER A 147 -3.36 19.91 -4.62
C SER A 147 -2.27 20.90 -5.05
N TYR A 148 -2.58 22.19 -5.00
CA TYR A 148 -1.72 23.28 -5.47
C TYR A 148 -0.84 23.80 -4.33
N ALA A 149 0.47 23.99 -4.59
CA ALA A 149 1.41 24.63 -3.67
C ALA A 149 1.41 24.03 -2.24
N ASN A 150 1.13 22.72 -2.15
CA ASN A 150 0.90 21.98 -0.92
C ASN A 150 2.17 21.31 -0.37
N LEU A 151 3.28 21.41 -1.10
CA LEU A 151 4.58 20.96 -0.65
C LEU A 151 5.24 21.93 0.32
N SER A 152 6.28 21.45 1.01
CA SER A 152 7.06 22.21 1.99
C SER A 152 7.75 23.48 1.44
N ASP A 153 7.87 23.61 0.13
CA ASP A 153 8.39 24.80 -0.56
C ASP A 153 7.30 25.84 -0.88
N HIS A 154 6.02 25.53 -0.63
CA HIS A 154 4.85 26.38 -0.91
C HIS A 154 4.73 26.85 -2.37
N VAL A 155 5.38 26.16 -3.30
CA VAL A 155 5.37 26.46 -4.73
C VAL A 155 5.03 25.21 -5.53
N SER A 156 5.57 24.07 -5.13
CA SER A 156 5.37 22.82 -5.82
C SER A 156 4.01 22.20 -5.47
N SER A 157 3.39 21.59 -6.47
CA SER A 157 2.11 20.91 -6.37
C SER A 157 2.30 19.39 -6.33
N SER A 158 1.35 18.67 -5.74
CA SER A 158 1.33 17.21 -5.73
C SER A 158 0.09 16.67 -6.44
N GLY A 159 0.27 15.62 -7.22
CA GLY A 159 -0.82 14.77 -7.70
C GLY A 159 -0.76 13.41 -7.02
N GLY A 160 -1.93 12.89 -6.63
CA GLY A 160 -2.09 11.59 -6.01
C GLY A 160 -3.13 10.78 -6.75
N TYR A 161 -2.93 9.47 -6.84
CA TYR A 161 -3.93 8.56 -7.36
C TYR A 161 -3.91 7.22 -6.61
N VAL A 162 -5.07 6.60 -6.49
CA VAL A 162 -5.21 5.20 -6.06
C VAL A 162 -6.10 4.46 -7.03
N ILE A 163 -5.65 3.28 -7.43
CA ILE A 163 -6.37 2.35 -8.28
C ILE A 163 -6.84 1.18 -7.40
N PHE A 164 -8.12 0.88 -7.45
CA PHE A 164 -8.70 -0.30 -6.82
C PHE A 164 -9.26 -1.25 -7.88
N LEU A 165 -9.18 -2.55 -7.57
CA LEU A 165 -9.93 -3.59 -8.26
C LEU A 165 -11.09 -4.01 -7.37
N PHE A 166 -12.32 -3.82 -7.83
CA PHE A 166 -13.53 -4.16 -7.10
C PHE A 166 -14.26 -5.34 -7.74
N LEU A 167 -14.88 -6.17 -6.89
CA LEU A 167 -15.93 -7.09 -7.33
C LEU A 167 -17.13 -6.27 -7.82
N ALA A 168 -17.44 -6.37 -9.09
CA ALA A 168 -18.68 -5.92 -9.66
C ALA A 168 -19.83 -6.75 -9.07
N SER A 169 -20.42 -6.25 -7.99
CA SER A 169 -21.80 -6.56 -7.63
C SER A 169 -22.67 -5.31 -7.80
N ILE A 170 -22.68 -4.76 -9.01
CA ILE A 170 -23.77 -3.92 -9.51
C ILE A 170 -24.11 -4.44 -10.90
N LYS A 171 -24.85 -5.56 -10.94
CA LYS A 171 -25.08 -6.44 -12.10
C LYS A 171 -25.67 -5.78 -13.37
N GLU A 172 -25.86 -4.47 -13.42
CA GLU A 172 -26.71 -3.77 -14.39
C GLU A 172 -26.17 -2.37 -14.81
N SER A 173 -25.20 -1.80 -14.09
CA SER A 173 -24.76 -0.40 -14.28
C SER A 173 -23.84 -0.16 -15.48
N VAL A 174 -23.30 -1.22 -16.06
CA VAL A 174 -22.48 -1.21 -17.28
C VAL A 174 -23.33 -1.51 -18.51
N SER A 175 -24.31 -2.42 -18.42
CA SER A 175 -25.16 -2.78 -19.56
C SER A 175 -25.97 -1.62 -20.18
N LEU A 176 -25.94 -0.42 -19.57
CA LEU A 176 -26.71 0.77 -19.93
C LEU A 176 -25.89 2.08 -20.11
N GLY A 177 -24.55 2.13 -19.90
CA GLY A 177 -23.79 3.41 -20.04
C GLY A 177 -22.48 3.62 -19.25
N ASP A 178 -21.76 2.55 -18.92
CA ASP A 178 -20.31 2.34 -18.71
C ASP A 178 -19.35 3.24 -17.92
N ILE A 179 -19.47 4.56 -17.80
CA ILE A 179 -18.62 5.31 -16.84
C ILE A 179 -19.44 6.43 -16.23
N THR A 180 -19.63 6.38 -14.92
CA THR A 180 -20.28 7.46 -14.18
C THR A 180 -19.21 8.27 -13.46
N VAL A 181 -18.97 9.50 -13.92
CA VAL A 181 -18.20 10.49 -13.15
C VAL A 181 -19.14 11.12 -12.14
N THR A 182 -19.01 10.71 -10.88
CA THR A 182 -19.77 11.32 -9.78
C THR A 182 -18.86 12.29 -9.03
N TRP A 183 -19.38 13.50 -8.80
CA TRP A 183 -18.73 14.43 -7.88
C TRP A 183 -18.91 13.92 -6.46
N ILE A 184 -17.81 13.44 -5.88
CA ILE A 184 -17.75 13.06 -4.48
C ILE A 184 -17.54 14.36 -3.69
N LYS A 185 -18.34 14.57 -2.63
CA LYS A 185 -18.13 15.70 -1.71
C LYS A 185 -16.70 15.66 -1.17
N THR A 186 -16.06 16.80 -1.00
CA THR A 186 -14.68 16.89 -0.49
C THR A 186 -14.46 16.11 0.80
N SER A 187 -15.41 16.14 1.73
CA SER A 187 -15.38 15.33 2.97
C SER A 187 -15.32 13.81 2.76
N SER A 188 -15.53 13.33 1.54
CA SER A 188 -15.58 11.94 1.14
C SER A 188 -14.53 11.60 0.07
N GLN A 189 -13.67 12.55 -0.30
CA GLN A 189 -12.57 12.30 -1.24
C GLN A 189 -11.47 11.49 -0.55
N ILE A 190 -11.38 10.21 -0.92
CA ILE A 190 -10.41 9.28 -0.34
C ILE A 190 -8.98 9.64 -0.74
N SER A 191 -8.80 10.32 -1.88
CA SER A 191 -7.49 10.70 -2.43
C SER A 191 -6.82 11.86 -1.68
N ASP A 192 -7.55 12.63 -0.86
CA ASP A 192 -7.01 13.79 -0.16
C ASP A 192 -5.86 13.41 0.79
N CYS A 193 -5.96 12.25 1.44
CA CYS A 193 -4.86 11.73 2.28
C CYS A 193 -3.57 11.40 1.51
N LEU A 194 -3.62 11.41 0.17
CA LEU A 194 -2.48 11.18 -0.71
C LEU A 194 -1.91 12.49 -1.27
N THR A 195 -2.63 13.60 -1.11
CA THR A 195 -2.30 14.91 -1.68
C THR A 195 -2.22 16.00 -0.61
N GLU A 196 -2.66 15.77 0.63
CA GLU A 196 -2.69 16.79 1.67
C GLU A 196 -2.14 16.28 3.02
N ALA A 197 -1.26 17.08 3.64
CA ALA A 197 -0.73 16.77 4.96
C ALA A 197 -1.83 16.91 6.03
N GLY A 198 -2.09 15.83 6.76
CA GLY A 198 -3.04 15.83 7.87
C GLY A 198 -4.51 15.70 7.46
N ALA A 199 -4.80 15.35 6.21
CA ALA A 199 -6.13 14.96 5.77
C ALA A 199 -6.64 13.71 6.51
N ASP A 200 -7.97 13.56 6.58
CA ASP A 200 -8.59 12.44 7.30
C ASP A 200 -8.30 11.10 6.61
N LEU A 201 -7.67 10.20 7.36
CA LEU A 201 -7.27 8.87 6.89
C LEU A 201 -8.40 7.84 7.03
N HIS A 202 -9.43 8.14 7.82
CA HIS A 202 -10.46 7.16 8.19
C HIS A 202 -11.18 6.55 6.97
N PRO A 203 -11.55 7.33 5.92
CA PRO A 203 -12.19 6.77 4.73
C PRO A 203 -11.30 5.75 4.02
N LEU A 204 -10.01 6.06 3.81
CA LEU A 204 -9.06 5.17 3.15
C LEU A 204 -8.85 3.88 3.96
N ILE A 205 -8.61 4.00 5.27
CA ILE A 205 -8.41 2.85 6.16
C ILE A 205 -9.63 1.93 6.15
N LYS A 206 -10.84 2.49 6.16
CA LYS A 206 -12.08 1.71 6.10
C LYS A 206 -12.20 0.92 4.79
N VAL A 207 -11.92 1.55 3.65
CA VAL A 207 -11.95 0.88 2.34
C VAL A 207 -10.92 -0.25 2.29
N LEU A 208 -9.68 -0.01 2.73
CA LEU A 208 -8.61 -1.02 2.73
C LEU A 208 -8.86 -2.17 3.71
N GLY A 209 -9.45 -1.88 4.87
CA GLY A 209 -9.73 -2.88 5.90
C GLY A 209 -10.96 -3.73 5.60
N THR A 210 -11.91 -3.21 4.82
CA THR A 210 -13.16 -3.92 4.47
C THR A 210 -13.17 -4.49 3.06
N GLY A 211 -12.35 -3.96 2.16
CA GLY A 211 -12.39 -4.26 0.72
C GLY A 211 -13.67 -3.74 0.04
N LYS A 212 -14.42 -2.85 0.69
CA LYS A 212 -15.67 -2.27 0.16
C LYS A 212 -15.44 -0.80 -0.19
N GLY A 213 -16.03 -0.37 -1.31
CA GLY A 213 -15.99 1.03 -1.74
C GLY A 213 -16.68 1.97 -0.72
N PRO A 214 -16.43 3.28 -0.82
CA PRO A 214 -17.15 4.30 -0.04
C PRO A 214 -18.66 4.25 -0.23
#